data_AF-A0A6P1ZDQ0-F1
#
_entry.id   AF-A0A6P1ZDQ0-F1
#
_cell.length_a   1.000
_cell.length_b   1.000
_cell.length_c   1.000
_cell.angle_alpha   90.00
_cell.angle_beta   90.00
_cell.angle_gamma   90.00
#
_symmetry.space_group_name_H-M   'P 1'
#
loop_
_entity.id
_entity.type
_entity.pdbx_description
1 polymer ?
#
loop_
_entity_poly.entity_id
_entity_poly.type
_entity_poly.pdbx_seq_one_letter_code
_entity_poly.pdbx_strand_id
1 'polypeptide(L)'
;MSVYAKKILAVVLALTLSLVFFCGSDMAEKKEIRCVYVGWNGVTIKTELAKTILDCLGYETDSNLVSVTIPYKPRALTESDLFLGNWMPSMKSVADPFFKDGSVVQYVANMPGAKYTLAVPASE
;
A
#
# COMPACT_ATOMS: atom_id res chain seq x y z
N MET A 1 49.08 -23.66 -27.46
CA MET A 1 47.62 -23.44 -27.65
C MET A 1 47.36 -22.91 -29.05
N SER A 2 46.50 -23.58 -29.81
CA SER A 2 46.07 -23.15 -31.15
C SER A 2 45.48 -21.74 -31.12
N VAL A 3 45.68 -20.94 -32.18
CA VAL A 3 45.10 -19.59 -32.35
C VAL A 3 43.58 -19.61 -32.12
N TYR A 4 42.93 -20.72 -32.49
CA TYR A 4 41.50 -20.93 -32.26
C TYR A 4 41.14 -21.01 -30.77
N ALA A 5 41.97 -21.64 -29.93
CA ALA A 5 41.72 -21.74 -28.49
C ALA A 5 41.78 -20.37 -27.79
N LYS A 6 42.70 -19.49 -28.22
CA LYS A 6 42.78 -18.12 -27.70
C LYS A 6 41.58 -17.26 -28.11
N LYS A 7 41.07 -17.42 -29.34
CA LYS A 7 39.87 -16.72 -29.83
C LYS A 7 38.61 -17.15 -29.08
N ILE A 8 38.43 -18.46 -28.88
CA ILE A 8 37.30 -19.01 -28.11
C ILE A 8 37.32 -18.49 -26.66
N LEU A 9 38.49 -18.51 -26.02
CA LEU A 9 38.64 -18.01 -24.66
C LEU A 9 38.31 -16.50 -24.54
N ALA A 10 38.73 -15.70 -25.52
CA ALA A 10 38.43 -14.27 -25.55
C ALA A 10 36.93 -13.99 -25.73
N VAL A 11 36.23 -14.77 -26.56
CA VAL A 11 34.78 -14.66 -26.75
C VAL A 11 34.03 -15.07 -25.47
N VAL A 12 34.42 -16.17 -24.83
CA VAL A 12 33.81 -16.60 -23.57
C VAL A 12 34.02 -15.53 -22.49
N LEU A 13 35.23 -14.98 -22.38
CA LEU A 13 35.53 -13.94 -21.38
C LEU A 13 34.71 -12.66 -21.63
N ALA A 14 34.58 -12.24 -22.89
CA ALA A 14 33.77 -11.09 -23.28
C ALA A 14 32.29 -11.32 -22.94
N LEU A 15 31.73 -12.48 -23.28
CA LEU A 15 30.35 -12.84 -22.93
C LEU A 15 30.12 -12.89 -21.42
N THR A 16 31.04 -13.47 -20.64
CA THR A 16 30.92 -13.49 -19.18
C THR A 16 30.97 -12.10 -18.57
N LEU A 17 31.78 -11.20 -19.13
CA LEU A 17 31.87 -9.81 -18.66
C LEU A 17 30.59 -9.04 -19.01
N SER A 18 29.98 -9.29 -20.17
CA SER A 18 28.68 -8.71 -20.56
C SER A 18 27.53 -9.12 -19.63
N LEU A 19 27.51 -10.37 -19.16
CA LEU A 19 26.48 -10.84 -18.23
C LEU A 19 26.59 -10.20 -16.83
N VAL A 20 27.80 -9.87 -16.38
CA VAL A 20 28.01 -9.21 -15.08
C VAL A 20 27.51 -7.76 -15.10
N PHE A 21 27.64 -7.05 -16.22
CA PHE A 21 27.11 -5.70 -16.38
C PHE A 21 25.58 -5.64 -16.50
N PHE A 22 24.92 -6.73 -16.91
CA PHE A 22 23.45 -6.81 -16.99
C PHE A 22 22.81 -7.26 -15.65
N CYS A 23 23.61 -7.74 -14.70
CA CYS A 23 23.17 -8.17 -13.37
C CYS A 23 23.19 -7.01 -12.33
N GLY A 24 23.24 -5.77 -12.80
CA GLY A 24 23.56 -4.59 -11.99
C GLY A 24 22.58 -3.44 -12.14
N SER A 25 21.28 -3.72 -12.12
CA SER A 25 20.26 -2.78 -11.67
C SER A 25 18.97 -3.57 -11.46
N ASP A 26 18.90 -4.27 -10.33
CA ASP A 26 17.61 -4.36 -9.68
C ASP A 26 17.29 -2.91 -9.32
N MET A 27 16.62 -2.20 -10.25
CA MET A 27 15.94 -0.96 -9.89
C MET A 27 14.95 -1.45 -8.86
N ALA A 28 15.31 -1.36 -7.58
CA ALA A 28 14.46 -1.76 -6.48
C ALA A 28 13.17 -0.99 -6.68
N GLU A 29 12.20 -1.65 -7.30
CA GLU A 29 10.88 -1.10 -7.58
C GLU A 29 10.35 -0.77 -6.20
N LYS A 30 10.25 0.53 -5.91
CA LYS A 30 9.77 0.95 -4.60
C LYS A 30 8.40 0.33 -4.47
N LYS A 31 8.21 -0.45 -3.42
CA LYS A 31 6.95 -1.16 -3.22
C LYS A 31 5.85 -0.11 -3.10
N GLU A 32 4.89 -0.14 -4.02
CA GLU A 32 3.75 0.75 -4.00
C GLU A 32 2.77 0.33 -2.90
N ILE A 33 2.26 1.30 -2.14
CA ILE A 33 1.20 1.13 -1.14
C ILE A 33 0.00 1.96 -1.58
N ARG A 34 -1.10 1.29 -1.90
CA ARG A 34 -2.33 1.91 -2.40
C ARG A 34 -3.30 2.14 -1.25
N CYS A 35 -3.49 3.39 -0.90
CA CYS A 35 -4.45 3.78 0.13
C CYS A 35 -5.83 4.03 -0.50
N VAL A 36 -6.89 3.68 0.22
CA VAL A 36 -8.23 4.19 -0.07
C VAL A 36 -8.72 5.02 1.10
N TYR A 37 -9.49 6.06 0.82
CA TYR A 37 -10.06 6.90 1.86
C TYR A 37 -11.42 7.46 1.48
N VAL A 38 -12.20 7.83 2.49
CA VAL A 38 -13.46 8.55 2.33
C VAL A 38 -13.22 10.03 2.56
N GLY A 39 -13.96 10.90 1.87
CA GLY A 39 -13.76 12.36 1.87
C GLY A 39 -14.17 13.09 3.16
N TRP A 40 -13.95 12.48 4.32
CA TRP A 40 -14.12 13.13 5.62
C TRP A 40 -12.78 13.70 6.07
N ASN A 41 -12.74 14.98 6.47
CA ASN A 41 -11.51 15.68 6.82
C ASN A 41 -10.59 14.87 7.76
N GLY A 42 -11.15 14.30 8.82
CA GLY A 42 -10.39 13.49 9.76
C GLY A 42 -9.84 12.18 9.18
N VAL A 43 -10.45 11.61 8.14
CA VAL A 43 -9.92 10.43 7.44
C VAL A 43 -8.84 10.86 6.45
N THR A 44 -9.07 11.92 5.67
CA THR A 44 -8.08 12.47 4.73
C THR A 44 -6.76 12.80 5.44
N ILE A 45 -6.82 13.53 6.56
CA ILE A 45 -5.61 13.90 7.33
C ILE A 45 -4.84 12.66 7.78
N LYS A 46 -5.53 11.62 8.28
CA LYS A 46 -4.88 10.38 8.71
C LYS A 46 -4.22 9.64 7.54
N THR A 47 -4.88 9.61 6.39
CA THR A 47 -4.34 8.97 5.17
C THR A 47 -3.10 9.71 4.66
N GLU A 48 -3.14 11.04 4.54
CA GLU A 48 -1.98 11.81 4.09
C GLU A 48 -0.81 11.75 5.08
N LEU A 49 -1.09 11.71 6.39
CA LEU A 49 -0.05 11.50 7.40
C LEU A 49 0.60 10.12 7.25
N ALA A 50 -0.20 9.06 7.05
CA ALA A 50 0.32 7.71 6.85
C ALA A 50 1.17 7.61 5.59
N LYS A 51 0.73 8.24 4.48
CA LYS A 51 1.50 8.34 3.24
C LYS A 51 2.84 9.02 3.45
N THR A 52 2.85 10.18 4.12
CA THR A 52 4.09 10.91 4.44
C THR A 52 5.07 10.02 5.21
N ILE A 53 4.60 9.26 6.20
CA ILE A 53 5.44 8.32 6.97
C ILE A 53 5.99 7.21 6.07
N LEU A 54 5.14 6.61 5.22
CA LEU A 54 5.53 5.55 4.30
C LEU A 54 6.53 6.03 3.24
N ASP A 55 6.34 7.23 2.70
CA ASP A 55 7.26 7.87 1.76
C ASP A 55 8.64 8.08 2.41
N CYS A 56 8.67 8.53 3.68
CA CYS A 56 9.92 8.64 4.45
C CYS A 56 10.62 7.30 4.68
N LEU A 57 9.86 6.19 4.74
CA LEU A 57 10.39 4.83 4.85
C LEU A 57 10.83 4.24 3.50
N GLY A 58 10.66 4.98 2.39
CA GLY A 58 11.10 4.60 1.05
C GLY A 58 10.06 3.86 0.22
N TYR A 59 8.81 3.79 0.67
CA TYR A 59 7.69 3.29 -0.15
C TYR A 59 7.24 4.35 -1.16
N GLU A 60 6.57 3.91 -2.23
CA GLU A 60 5.75 4.79 -3.05
C GLU A 60 4.31 4.68 -2.58
N THR A 61 3.61 5.82 -2.49
CA THR A 61 2.22 5.83 -2.02
C THR A 61 1.28 6.52 -2.99
N ASP A 62 0.13 5.89 -3.22
CA ASP A 62 -1.01 6.49 -3.91
C ASP A 62 -2.25 6.46 -3.00
N SER A 63 -3.21 7.34 -3.27
CA SER A 63 -4.47 7.36 -2.53
C SER A 63 -5.67 7.67 -3.40
N ASN A 64 -6.68 6.82 -3.32
CA ASN A 64 -7.92 6.95 -4.07
C ASN A 64 -9.10 7.33 -3.16
N LEU A 65 -9.79 8.40 -3.53
CA LEU A 65 -11.04 8.82 -2.89
C LEU A 65 -12.16 7.88 -3.30
N VAL A 66 -12.85 7.29 -2.32
CA VAL A 66 -13.95 6.35 -2.53
C VAL A 66 -15.13 6.65 -1.60
N SER A 67 -16.31 6.08 -1.90
CA SER A 67 -17.46 6.15 -0.98
C SER A 67 -17.36 5.09 0.12
N VAL A 68 -18.08 5.29 1.22
CA VAL A 68 -17.98 4.52 2.48
C VAL A 68 -18.12 3.00 2.30
N THR A 69 -18.88 2.54 1.32
CA THR A 69 -19.12 1.11 1.09
C THR A 69 -18.08 0.45 0.18
N ILE A 70 -17.25 1.23 -0.52
CA ILE A 70 -16.29 0.74 -1.51
C ILE A 70 -15.12 -0.01 -0.89
N PRO A 71 -14.50 0.40 0.24
CA PRO A 71 -13.32 -0.29 0.79
C PRO A 71 -13.51 -1.80 1.01
N TYR A 72 -14.75 -2.24 1.23
CA TYR A 72 -15.10 -3.63 1.46
C TYR A 72 -15.65 -4.35 0.21
N LYS A 73 -15.66 -3.70 -0.96
CA LYS A 73 -16.01 -4.39 -2.20
C LYS A 73 -14.82 -5.24 -2.67
N PRO A 74 -15.04 -6.43 -3.25
CA PRO A 74 -13.96 -7.32 -3.69
C PRO A 74 -12.87 -6.63 -4.53
N ARG A 75 -13.27 -5.76 -5.46
CA ARG A 75 -12.34 -5.00 -6.29
C ARG A 75 -11.43 -4.07 -5.47
N ALA A 76 -11.99 -3.35 -4.50
CA ALA A 76 -11.20 -2.46 -3.65
C ALA A 76 -10.23 -3.27 -2.77
N LEU A 77 -10.65 -4.44 -2.27
CA LEU A 77 -9.79 -5.33 -1.50
C LEU A 77 -8.59 -5.84 -2.32
N THR A 78 -8.76 -6.08 -3.62
CA THR A 78 -7.66 -6.49 -4.50
C THR A 78 -6.77 -5.30 -4.92
N GLU A 79 -7.33 -4.09 -4.95
CA GLU A 79 -6.66 -2.88 -5.46
C GLU A 79 -6.17 -1.93 -4.35
N SER A 80 -6.35 -2.26 -3.07
CA SER A 80 -5.95 -1.41 -1.94
C SER A 80 -5.26 -2.19 -0.84
N ASP A 81 -4.32 -1.52 -0.18
CA ASP A 81 -3.46 -2.07 0.87
C ASP A 81 -3.77 -1.46 2.25
N LEU A 82 -4.31 -0.24 2.28
CA LEU A 82 -4.56 0.49 3.53
C LEU A 82 -5.87 1.29 3.50
N PHE A 83 -6.68 1.13 4.56
CA PHE A 83 -7.86 1.94 4.83
C PHE A 83 -7.90 2.41 6.30
N LEU A 84 -7.79 3.73 6.52
CA LEU A 84 -7.77 4.35 7.86
C LEU A 84 -9.11 5.00 8.25
N GLY A 85 -10.18 4.70 7.51
CA GLY A 85 -11.52 5.26 7.69
C GLY A 85 -12.54 4.32 8.32
N ASN A 86 -12.12 3.16 8.84
CA ASN A 86 -13.06 2.20 9.44
C ASN A 86 -13.59 2.69 10.80
N TRP A 87 -14.90 2.89 10.91
CA TRP A 87 -15.57 3.31 12.14
C TRP A 87 -16.27 2.14 12.82
N MET A 88 -15.73 1.68 13.95
CA MET A 88 -16.36 0.65 14.79
C MET A 88 -17.06 1.30 15.99
N PRO A 89 -18.28 0.85 16.38
CA PRO A 89 -19.02 -0.31 15.86
C PRO A 89 -19.94 0.00 14.65
N SER A 90 -20.06 1.25 14.19
CA SER A 90 -21.04 1.64 13.17
C SER A 90 -20.91 0.88 11.83
N MET A 91 -19.70 0.49 11.46
CA MET A 91 -19.42 -0.26 10.22
C MET A 91 -19.26 -1.77 10.46
N LYS A 92 -19.52 -2.26 11.68
CA LYS A 92 -19.25 -3.66 12.07
C LYS A 92 -19.96 -4.68 11.18
N SER A 93 -21.24 -4.46 10.87
CA SER A 93 -22.01 -5.40 10.03
C SER A 93 -21.45 -5.54 8.62
N VAL A 94 -20.78 -4.50 8.11
CA VAL A 94 -20.13 -4.50 6.79
C VAL A 94 -18.73 -5.09 6.87
N ALA A 95 -17.95 -4.75 7.90
CA ALA A 95 -16.53 -5.09 8.00
C ALA A 95 -16.26 -6.51 8.54
N ASP A 96 -17.08 -6.99 9.49
CA ASP A 96 -16.88 -8.27 10.17
C ASP A 96 -16.71 -9.49 9.24
N PRO A 97 -17.46 -9.64 8.13
CA PRO A 97 -17.28 -10.77 7.22
C PRO A 97 -15.84 -10.86 6.69
N PHE A 98 -15.25 -9.73 6.31
CA PHE A 98 -13.90 -9.63 5.75
C PHE A 98 -12.80 -9.80 6.79
N PHE A 99 -13.09 -9.47 8.05
CA PHE A 99 -12.19 -9.79 9.16
C PHE A 99 -12.19 -11.29 9.48
N LYS A 100 -13.35 -11.95 9.37
CA LYS A 100 -13.51 -13.37 9.68
C LYS A 100 -12.93 -14.29 8.61
N ASP A 101 -13.07 -13.92 7.34
CA ASP A 101 -12.48 -14.67 6.22
C ASP A 101 -10.99 -14.39 6.01
N GLY A 102 -10.45 -13.37 6.68
CA GLY A 102 -9.03 -13.00 6.65
C GLY A 102 -8.62 -12.15 5.45
N SER A 103 -9.55 -11.75 4.58
CA SER A 103 -9.29 -10.85 3.46
C SER A 103 -8.92 -9.43 3.91
N VAL A 104 -9.34 -9.03 5.11
CA VAL A 104 -8.93 -7.77 5.74
C VAL A 104 -8.38 -8.02 7.13
N VAL A 105 -7.17 -7.51 7.39
CA VAL A 105 -6.56 -7.55 8.72
C VAL A 105 -6.90 -6.26 9.47
N GLN A 106 -7.62 -6.40 10.58
CA GLN A 106 -7.81 -5.30 11.52
C GLN A 106 -6.59 -5.19 12.45
N TYR A 107 -5.76 -4.15 12.27
CA TYR A 107 -4.52 -3.98 13.04
C TYR A 107 -4.75 -3.35 14.44
N VAL A 108 -5.11 -2.08 14.50
CA VAL A 108 -5.20 -1.32 15.76
C VAL A 108 -6.24 -0.22 15.67
N ALA A 109 -6.84 0.16 16.81
CA ALA A 109 -7.64 1.36 16.91
C ALA A 109 -6.73 2.59 17.00
N ASN A 110 -6.66 3.40 15.95
CA ASN A 110 -5.88 4.64 15.92
C ASN A 110 -6.57 5.83 16.59
N MET A 111 -7.88 5.75 16.86
CA MET A 111 -8.66 6.79 17.51
C MET A 111 -9.70 6.17 18.46
N PRO A 112 -9.28 5.65 19.62
CA PRO A 112 -10.21 5.11 20.62
C PRO A 112 -11.05 6.22 21.25
N GLY A 113 -12.27 5.88 21.68
CA GLY A 113 -13.18 6.84 22.34
C GLY A 113 -13.85 7.85 21.42
N ALA A 114 -13.67 7.72 20.10
CA ALA A 114 -14.37 8.54 19.12
C ALA A 114 -15.89 8.38 19.23
N LYS A 115 -16.63 9.48 19.00
CA LYS A 115 -18.09 9.50 19.06
C LYS A 115 -18.68 9.66 17.68
N TYR A 116 -19.60 8.77 17.33
CA TYR A 116 -20.47 8.88 16.17
C TYR A 116 -21.90 8.96 16.68
N THR A 117 -22.44 10.18 16.75
CA THR A 117 -23.74 10.43 17.39
C THR A 117 -24.37 11.71 16.87
N LEU A 118 -25.62 11.95 17.25
CA LEU A 118 -26.32 13.19 16.94
C LEU A 118 -25.71 14.33 17.74
N ALA A 119 -25.48 15.46 17.06
CA ALA A 119 -25.04 16.70 17.67
C ALA A 119 -26.02 17.81 17.29
N VAL A 120 -26.22 18.74 18.22
CA VAL A 120 -26.94 19.99 17.98
C VAL A 120 -26.00 21.15 18.28
N PRO A 121 -26.15 22.32 17.61
CA PRO A 121 -25.44 23.53 18.01
C PRO A 121 -25.73 23.83 19.49
N ALA A 122 -24.72 24.25 20.24
CA ALA A 122 -24.97 24.83 21.55
C ALA A 122 -25.67 26.19 21.36
N SER A 123 -26.68 26.48 22.18
CA SER A 123 -27.17 27.86 22.29
C SER A 123 -26.05 28.71 22.89
N GLU A 124 -25.73 29.83 22.24
CA GLU A 124 -24.86 30.86 22.82
C GLU A 124 -25.46 31.46 24.10
#